data_AF-A0A433F3M0-F1
#
_entry.id   AF-A0A433F3M0-F1
#
_cell.length_a   1.000
_cell.length_b   1.000
_cell.length_c   1.000
_cell.angle_alpha   90.00
_cell.angle_beta   90.00
_cell.angle_gamma   90.00
#
_symmetry.space_group_name_H-M   'P 1'
#
loop_
_entity.id
_entity.type
_entity.pdbx_description
1 polymer ?
#
loop_
_entity_poly.entity_id
_entity_poly.type
_entity_poly.pdbx_seq_one_letter_code
_entity_poly.pdbx_strand_id
1 'polypeptide(L)'
;MKLSTFAIALISSVASLNAFAQDVRLNPVNQNIETQACYTAATEGYRAAKRLIRDNGLNVESFSASLLCNDVSLRKFADLYSDKTTNETKGIALVAKNEDIASKACLDAVSIGTEKALAKHGLEGETIICNHKEMSAFVRSYNAETVVVRPFSE
;
A
#
# COMPACT_ATOMS: atom_id res chain seq x y z
N MET A 1 -76.74 -13.12 -6.61
CA MET A 1 -75.47 -13.31 -5.88
C MET A 1 -74.34 -12.86 -6.79
N LYS A 2 -73.62 -11.78 -6.43
CA LYS A 2 -72.44 -11.31 -7.17
C LYS A 2 -71.21 -11.88 -6.46
N LEU A 3 -70.48 -12.80 -7.10
CA LEU A 3 -69.19 -13.25 -6.59
C LEU A 3 -68.15 -12.18 -6.92
N SER A 4 -67.62 -11.55 -5.86
CA SER A 4 -66.48 -10.65 -5.94
C SER A 4 -65.21 -11.46 -5.64
N THR A 5 -64.37 -11.64 -6.64
CA THR A 5 -63.09 -12.35 -6.50
C THR A 5 -62.03 -11.33 -6.06
N PHE A 6 -61.61 -11.40 -4.80
CA PHE A 6 -60.50 -10.61 -4.27
C PHE A 6 -59.16 -11.20 -4.74
N ALA A 7 -58.36 -10.38 -5.42
CA ALA A 7 -56.97 -10.68 -5.77
C ALA A 7 -56.07 -10.40 -4.55
N ILE A 8 -55.31 -11.40 -4.11
CA ILE A 8 -54.28 -11.24 -3.07
C ILE A 8 -52.94 -11.07 -3.76
N ALA A 9 -52.47 -9.83 -3.88
CA ALA A 9 -51.12 -9.52 -4.31
C ALA A 9 -50.16 -9.70 -3.11
N LEU A 10 -49.32 -10.74 -3.15
CA LEU A 10 -48.22 -10.94 -2.22
C LEU A 10 -47.12 -9.93 -2.54
N ILE A 11 -47.04 -8.85 -1.77
CA ILE A 11 -45.92 -7.90 -1.84
C ILE A 11 -44.82 -8.44 -0.92
N SER A 12 -43.87 -9.18 -1.49
CA SER A 12 -42.65 -9.59 -0.79
C SER A 12 -41.73 -8.38 -0.62
N SER A 13 -41.74 -7.78 0.57
CA SER A 13 -40.81 -6.73 0.95
C SER A 13 -39.40 -7.31 1.09
N VAL A 14 -38.56 -7.13 0.08
CA VAL A 14 -37.13 -7.44 0.20
C VAL A 14 -36.51 -6.33 1.05
N ALA A 15 -36.35 -6.57 2.36
CA ALA A 15 -35.57 -5.68 3.20
C ALA A 15 -34.09 -5.80 2.76
N SER A 16 -33.63 -4.84 1.97
CA SER A 16 -32.21 -4.65 1.70
C SER A 16 -31.53 -4.28 3.03
N LEU A 17 -30.83 -5.24 3.62
CA LEU A 17 -29.90 -5.00 4.71
C LEU A 17 -28.77 -4.13 4.17
N ASN A 18 -28.91 -2.81 4.27
CA ASN A 18 -27.80 -1.90 4.13
C ASN A 18 -26.87 -2.17 5.31
N ALA A 19 -25.83 -2.98 5.09
CA ALA A 19 -24.74 -3.12 6.04
C ALA A 19 -24.08 -1.74 6.13
N PHE A 20 -24.44 -0.96 7.16
CA PHE A 20 -23.75 0.28 7.48
C PHE A 20 -22.28 -0.07 7.73
N ALA A 21 -21.40 0.32 6.81
CA ALA A 21 -19.98 0.23 7.00
C ALA A 21 -19.61 1.07 8.23
N GLN A 22 -19.45 0.41 9.37
CA GLN A 22 -18.92 1.08 10.56
C GLN A 22 -17.51 1.56 10.23
N ASP A 23 -17.30 2.87 10.35
CA ASP A 23 -16.00 3.52 10.26
C ASP A 23 -15.14 3.03 11.43
N VAL A 24 -14.37 1.96 11.19
CA VAL A 24 -13.48 1.37 12.19
C VAL A 24 -12.21 2.20 12.20
N ARG A 25 -12.07 3.09 13.20
CA ARG A 25 -10.85 3.86 13.42
C ARG A 25 -9.84 3.00 14.15
N LEU A 26 -8.78 2.60 13.45
CA LEU A 26 -7.65 1.92 14.06
C LEU A 26 -6.83 2.91 14.90
N ASN A 27 -6.55 2.55 16.15
CA ASN A 27 -5.72 3.35 17.05
C ASN A 27 -4.44 2.58 17.42
N PRO A 28 -3.26 2.97 16.89
CA PRO A 28 -1.99 2.40 17.31
C PRO A 28 -1.78 2.53 18.81
N VAL A 29 -1.54 1.42 19.50
CA VAL A 29 -1.33 1.43 20.97
C VAL A 29 0.09 1.83 21.36
N ASN A 30 1.05 1.73 20.43
CA ASN A 30 2.44 2.16 20.60
C ASN A 30 3.08 2.39 19.22
N GLN A 31 4.38 2.69 19.21
CA GLN A 31 5.15 3.00 18.00
C GLN A 31 6.14 1.88 17.61
N ASN A 32 5.98 0.65 18.13
CA ASN A 32 6.85 -0.45 17.71
C ASN A 32 6.55 -0.88 16.26
N ILE A 33 7.52 -1.58 15.66
CA ILE A 33 7.46 -1.94 14.24
C ILE A 33 6.30 -2.89 13.93
N GLU A 34 5.91 -3.74 14.89
CA GLU A 34 4.75 -4.62 14.81
C GLU A 34 3.46 -3.81 14.64
N THR A 35 3.23 -2.83 15.51
CA THR A 35 2.05 -1.98 15.50
C THR A 35 2.00 -1.13 14.24
N GLN A 36 3.14 -0.56 13.82
CA GLN A 36 3.23 0.18 12.57
C GLN A 36 2.94 -0.70 11.35
N ALA A 37 3.49 -1.91 11.30
CA ALA A 37 3.24 -2.85 10.20
C ALA A 37 1.75 -3.22 10.11
N CYS A 38 1.09 -3.48 11.24
CA CYS A 38 -0.35 -3.75 11.27
C CYS A 38 -1.18 -2.54 10.83
N TYR A 39 -0.83 -1.35 11.32
CA TYR A 39 -1.52 -0.12 10.95
C TYR A 39 -1.39 0.16 9.45
N THR A 40 -0.15 0.16 8.92
CA THR A 40 0.13 0.32 7.49
C THR A 40 -0.57 -0.75 6.66
N ALA A 41 -0.64 -2.00 7.12
CA ALA A 41 -1.36 -3.06 6.41
C ALA A 41 -2.84 -2.75 6.22
N ALA A 42 -3.48 -2.17 7.24
CA ALA A 42 -4.90 -1.84 7.17
C ALA A 42 -5.21 -0.51 6.48
N THR A 43 -4.28 0.45 6.48
CA THR A 43 -4.50 1.79 5.89
C THR A 43 -3.93 1.94 4.49
N GLU A 44 -2.88 1.18 4.16
CA GLU A 44 -2.13 1.28 2.90
C GLU A 44 -1.94 -0.09 2.22
N GLY A 45 -2.42 -1.16 2.84
CA GLY A 45 -2.42 -2.51 2.27
C GLY A 45 -1.18 -3.34 2.58
N TYR A 46 -1.28 -4.64 2.25
CA TYR A 46 -0.28 -5.64 2.61
C TYR A 46 1.12 -5.37 2.02
N ARG A 47 1.19 -4.78 0.82
CA ARG A 47 2.48 -4.49 0.15
C ARG A 47 3.22 -3.35 0.87
N ALA A 48 2.52 -2.28 1.24
CA ALA A 48 3.07 -1.17 1.99
C ALA A 48 3.65 -1.64 3.34
N ALA A 49 2.92 -2.50 4.06
CA ALA A 49 3.43 -3.07 5.32
C ALA A 49 4.72 -3.87 5.13
N LYS A 50 4.82 -4.71 4.08
CA LYS A 50 6.06 -5.43 3.77
C LYS A 50 7.22 -4.51 3.41
N ARG A 51 6.95 -3.37 2.78
CA ARG A 51 7.97 -2.35 2.50
C ARG A 51 8.47 -1.73 3.80
N LEU A 52 7.57 -1.31 4.68
CA LEU A 52 7.90 -0.77 6.00
C LEU A 52 8.81 -1.75 6.78
N ILE A 53 8.44 -3.03 6.84
CA ILE A 53 9.22 -4.08 7.50
C ILE A 53 10.64 -4.15 6.92
N ARG A 54 10.75 -4.22 5.59
CA ARG A 54 12.05 -4.30 4.89
C ARG A 54 12.90 -3.06 5.11
N ASP A 55 12.30 -1.88 5.09
CA ASP A 55 13.01 -0.61 5.20
C ASP A 55 13.51 -0.37 6.64
N ASN A 56 12.93 -1.07 7.62
CA ASN A 56 13.46 -1.19 8.98
C ASN A 56 14.52 -2.30 9.14
N GLY A 57 15.04 -2.86 8.03
CA GLY A 57 16.12 -3.85 8.04
C GLY A 57 15.70 -5.26 8.48
N LEU A 58 14.39 -5.53 8.57
CA LEU A 58 13.87 -6.83 9.00
C LEU A 58 13.66 -7.78 7.81
N ASN A 59 13.88 -9.07 8.04
CA ASN A 59 13.55 -10.10 7.07
C ASN A 59 12.02 -10.21 6.94
N VAL A 60 11.51 -9.78 5.79
CA VAL A 60 10.07 -9.66 5.54
C VAL A 60 9.32 -10.98 5.74
N GLU A 61 9.89 -12.09 5.28
CA GLU A 61 9.23 -13.40 5.30
C GLU A 61 9.05 -13.90 6.74
N SER A 62 10.15 -13.96 7.50
CA SER A 62 10.13 -14.39 8.90
C SER A 62 9.32 -13.44 9.80
N PHE A 63 9.52 -12.13 9.66
CA PHE A 63 8.81 -11.15 10.47
C PHE A 63 7.30 -11.19 10.20
N SER A 64 6.89 -11.15 8.92
CA SER A 64 5.46 -11.18 8.56
C SER A 64 4.79 -12.50 8.93
N ALA A 65 5.54 -13.62 8.96
CA ALA A 65 5.02 -14.91 9.38
C ALA A 65 4.78 -14.99 10.89
N SER A 66 5.59 -14.28 11.68
CA SER A 66 5.46 -14.22 13.15
C SER A 66 4.47 -13.16 13.65
N LEU A 67 4.18 -12.15 12.84
CA LEU A 67 3.36 -11.00 13.23
C LEU A 67 1.85 -11.33 13.17
N LEU A 68 1.17 -11.11 14.28
CA LEU A 68 -0.29 -11.11 14.38
C LEU A 68 -0.81 -9.70 14.63
N CYS A 69 -1.80 -9.30 13.84
CA CYS A 69 -2.51 -8.05 13.96
C CYS A 69 -3.91 -8.36 14.46
N ASN A 70 -4.18 -8.12 15.75
CA ASN A 70 -5.44 -8.51 16.39
C ASN A 70 -5.79 -9.99 16.10
N ASP A 71 -4.86 -10.88 16.41
CA ASP A 71 -4.99 -12.34 16.29
C ASP A 71 -5.11 -12.91 14.86
N VAL A 72 -4.97 -12.09 13.82
CA VAL A 72 -4.91 -12.55 12.43
C VAL A 72 -3.58 -12.20 11.76
N SER A 73 -3.21 -12.96 10.74
CA SER A 73 -1.97 -12.71 10.00
C SER A 73 -1.99 -11.32 9.34
N LEU A 74 -0.81 -10.73 9.14
CA LEU A 74 -0.64 -9.43 8.49
C LEU A 74 -1.39 -9.32 7.14
N ARG A 75 -1.38 -10.40 6.34
CA ARG A 75 -2.11 -10.45 5.06
C ARG A 75 -3.62 -10.41 5.29
N LYS A 76 -4.13 -11.29 6.16
CA LYS A 76 -5.57 -11.34 6.43
C LYS A 76 -6.05 -10.03 7.02
N PHE A 77 -5.24 -9.41 7.87
CA PHE A 77 -5.53 -8.09 8.42
C PHE A 77 -5.66 -7.04 7.31
N ALA A 78 -4.71 -6.94 6.38
CA ALA A 78 -4.83 -6.03 5.23
C ALA A 78 -6.12 -6.27 4.42
N ASP A 79 -6.45 -7.53 4.14
CA ASP A 79 -7.65 -7.90 3.37
C ASP A 79 -8.95 -7.54 4.10
N LEU A 80 -8.97 -7.51 5.44
CA LEU A 80 -10.15 -7.09 6.21
C LEU A 80 -10.46 -5.59 6.06
N TYR A 81 -9.48 -4.79 5.65
CA TYR A 81 -9.59 -3.33 5.53
C TYR A 81 -9.48 -2.83 4.09
N SER A 82 -9.24 -3.71 3.09
CA SER A 82 -9.08 -3.34 1.68
C SER A 82 -10.28 -2.58 1.10
N ASP A 83 -11.49 -2.89 1.56
CA ASP A 83 -12.73 -2.32 1.04
C ASP A 83 -13.17 -1.07 1.85
N LYS A 84 -12.53 -0.82 3.00
CA LYS A 84 -12.85 0.30 3.91
C LYS A 84 -11.94 1.50 3.71
N THR A 85 -10.78 1.32 3.11
CA THR A 85 -9.98 2.43 2.58
C THR A 85 -10.64 2.91 1.29
N THR A 86 -11.33 4.03 1.35
CA THR A 86 -11.82 4.77 0.17
C THR A 86 -10.77 4.76 -0.95
N ASN A 87 -11.21 4.57 -2.20
CA ASN A 87 -10.49 4.56 -3.49
C ASN A 87 -9.57 5.78 -3.80
N GLU A 88 -9.07 6.48 -2.79
CA GLU A 88 -7.91 7.34 -2.90
C GLU A 88 -6.69 6.42 -2.94
N THR A 89 -6.30 5.97 -4.14
CA THR A 89 -5.00 5.34 -4.36
C THR A 89 -3.93 6.37 -3.98
N LYS A 90 -3.58 6.45 -2.69
CA LYS A 90 -2.55 7.35 -2.19
C LYS A 90 -1.24 6.89 -2.79
N GLY A 91 -0.87 7.50 -3.92
CA GLY A 91 0.37 7.20 -4.61
C GLY A 91 1.55 7.47 -3.68
N ILE A 92 2.56 6.60 -3.70
CA ILE A 92 3.78 6.79 -2.94
C ILE A 92 4.52 7.97 -3.56
N ALA A 93 4.65 9.06 -2.82
CA ALA A 93 5.45 10.20 -3.24
C ALA A 93 6.93 9.93 -2.96
N LEU A 94 7.75 9.88 -4.00
CA LEU A 94 9.21 9.83 -3.87
C LEU A 94 9.80 11.21 -4.17
N VAL A 95 10.73 11.64 -3.31
CA VAL A 95 11.47 12.90 -3.43
C VAL A 95 12.95 12.58 -3.35
N ALA A 96 13.78 13.31 -4.09
CA ALA A 96 15.21 13.17 -4.02
C ALA A 96 15.68 13.66 -2.65
N LYS A 97 16.72 13.05 -2.08
CA LYS A 97 17.29 13.52 -0.82
C LYS A 97 17.95 14.89 -0.98
N ASN A 98 18.53 15.15 -2.15
CA ASN A 98 19.26 16.35 -2.51
C ASN A 98 19.34 16.48 -4.05
N GLU A 99 20.03 17.50 -4.54
CA GLU A 99 20.19 17.75 -5.98
C GLU A 99 21.26 16.90 -6.69
N ASP A 100 21.90 15.97 -5.98
CA ASP A 100 22.94 15.11 -6.55
C ASP A 100 22.41 14.26 -7.71
N ILE A 101 23.28 14.03 -8.70
CA ILE A 101 22.95 13.25 -9.90
C ILE A 101 22.54 11.83 -9.51
N ALA A 102 23.20 11.22 -8.51
CA ALA A 102 22.83 9.91 -8.01
C ALA A 102 21.41 9.89 -7.40
N SER A 103 21.04 10.92 -6.62
CA SER A 103 19.69 11.07 -6.06
C SER A 103 18.62 11.23 -7.14
N LYS A 104 18.92 12.01 -8.19
CA LYS A 104 18.04 12.17 -9.37
C LYS A 104 17.90 10.88 -10.16
N ALA A 105 18.99 10.12 -10.34
CA ALA A 105 18.98 8.83 -11.00
C ALA A 105 18.12 7.80 -10.25
N CYS A 106 18.20 7.76 -8.91
CA CYS A 106 17.35 6.90 -8.09
C CYS A 106 15.85 7.16 -8.31
N LEU A 107 15.43 8.43 -8.41
CA LEU A 107 14.04 8.77 -8.70
C LEU A 107 13.62 8.37 -10.11
N ASP A 108 14.42 8.75 -11.11
CA ASP A 108 14.13 8.46 -12.51
C ASP A 108 14.03 6.95 -12.74
N ALA A 109 14.87 6.15 -12.09
CA ALA A 109 14.89 4.70 -12.22
C ALA A 109 13.54 4.05 -11.87
N VAL A 110 12.74 4.65 -10.97
CA VAL A 110 11.40 4.14 -10.64
C VAL A 110 10.40 4.37 -11.76
N SER A 111 10.58 5.43 -12.55
CA SER A 111 9.68 5.79 -13.66
C SER A 111 10.12 5.19 -15.01
N ILE A 112 11.42 5.17 -15.30
CA ILE A 112 11.94 4.78 -16.62
C ILE A 112 12.79 3.50 -16.59
N GLY A 113 13.01 2.92 -15.41
CA GLY A 113 13.84 1.72 -15.23
C GLY A 113 15.32 2.04 -15.06
N THR A 114 16.04 1.10 -14.44
CA THR A 114 17.43 1.22 -14.01
C THR A 114 18.38 1.65 -15.14
N GLU A 115 18.41 0.90 -16.24
CA GLU A 115 19.36 1.13 -17.33
C GLU A 115 19.17 2.49 -18.01
N LYS A 116 17.91 2.86 -18.28
CA LYS A 116 17.59 4.16 -18.89
C LYS A 116 17.92 5.33 -17.95
N ALA A 117 17.75 5.15 -16.65
CA ALA A 117 18.13 6.16 -15.67
C ALA A 117 19.66 6.33 -15.58
N LEU A 118 20.44 5.23 -15.59
CA LEU A 118 21.90 5.33 -15.62
C LEU A 118 22.37 6.07 -16.88
N ALA A 119 21.87 5.70 -18.06
CA ALA A 119 22.24 6.33 -19.31
C ALA A 119 21.83 7.82 -19.39
N LYS A 120 20.66 8.17 -18.86
CA LYS A 120 20.19 9.56 -18.80
C LYS A 120 21.13 10.45 -17.97
N HIS A 121 21.79 9.89 -16.97
CA HIS A 121 22.61 10.62 -16.00
C HIS A 121 24.12 10.40 -16.18
N GLY A 122 24.55 9.64 -17.20
CA GLY A 122 25.96 9.34 -17.45
C GLY A 122 26.60 8.46 -16.37
N LEU A 123 25.82 7.53 -15.80
CA LEU A 123 26.23 6.65 -14.70
C LEU A 123 26.31 5.18 -15.14
N GLU A 124 26.41 4.90 -16.46
CA GLU A 124 26.56 3.52 -16.92
C GLU A 124 27.81 2.86 -16.32
N GLY A 125 27.64 1.66 -15.76
CA GLY A 125 28.71 0.92 -15.10
C GLY A 125 28.90 1.25 -13.62
N GLU A 126 28.26 2.31 -13.11
CA GLU A 126 28.34 2.69 -11.70
C GLU A 126 27.38 1.88 -10.81
N THR A 127 27.81 1.64 -9.57
CA THR A 127 26.95 1.02 -8.54
C THR A 127 26.26 2.11 -7.73
N ILE A 128 24.99 2.37 -8.03
CA ILE A 128 24.19 3.40 -7.35
C ILE A 128 23.37 2.79 -6.21
N ILE A 129 23.47 3.41 -5.02
CA ILE A 129 22.74 3.02 -3.81
C ILE A 129 21.60 4.02 -3.54
N CYS A 130 20.36 3.53 -3.62
CA CYS A 130 19.14 4.28 -3.36
C CYS A 130 18.50 3.76 -2.06
N ASN A 131 18.38 4.63 -1.04
CA ASN A 131 17.84 4.27 0.28
C ASN A 131 18.44 2.95 0.83
N HIS A 132 19.77 2.87 0.87
CA HIS A 132 20.54 1.71 1.37
C HIS A 132 20.41 0.43 0.54
N LYS A 133 19.90 0.50 -0.70
CA LYS A 133 19.77 -0.65 -1.61
C LYS A 133 20.40 -0.32 -2.95
N GLU A 134 20.97 -1.31 -3.62
CA GLU A 134 21.31 -1.16 -5.04
C GLU A 134 20.07 -0.73 -5.85
N MET A 135 20.29 0.15 -6.84
CA MET A 135 19.20 0.77 -7.59
C MET A 135 18.20 -0.23 -8.17
N SER A 136 18.66 -1.39 -8.65
CA SER A 136 17.78 -2.44 -9.17
C SER A 136 16.83 -3.02 -8.11
N ALA A 137 17.32 -3.24 -6.89
CA ALA A 137 16.53 -3.70 -5.75
C ALA A 137 15.59 -2.59 -5.24
N PHE A 138 16.03 -1.34 -5.28
CA PHE A 138 15.20 -0.17 -4.97
C PHE A 138 14.02 -0.07 -5.94
N VAL A 139 14.24 -0.08 -7.26
CA VAL A 139 13.17 -0.02 -8.28
C VAL A 139 12.17 -1.17 -8.11
N ARG A 140 12.66 -2.40 -7.95
CA ARG A 140 11.80 -3.59 -7.73
C ARG A 140 10.90 -3.44 -6.52
N SER A 141 11.29 -2.63 -5.53
CA SER A 141 10.44 -2.39 -4.38
C SER A 141 9.13 -1.68 -4.76
N TYR A 142 9.08 -0.94 -5.88
CA TYR A 142 7.93 -0.12 -6.31
C TYR A 142 7.12 -0.65 -7.50
N ASN A 143 7.49 -1.78 -8.11
CA ASN A 143 6.86 -2.31 -9.35
C ASN A 143 5.33 -2.54 -9.31
N ALA A 144 4.71 -2.59 -8.13
CA ALA A 144 3.28 -2.83 -7.96
C ALA A 144 2.56 -1.63 -7.31
N GLU A 145 3.21 -0.47 -7.24
CA GLU A 145 2.69 0.72 -6.60
C GLU A 145 2.45 1.83 -7.63
N THR A 146 1.44 2.66 -7.39
CA THR A 146 1.35 3.96 -8.06
C THR A 146 2.36 4.89 -7.40
N VAL A 147 3.46 5.18 -8.10
CA VAL A 147 4.50 6.12 -7.61
C VAL A 147 4.33 7.48 -8.28
N VAL A 148 4.40 8.54 -7.46
CA VAL A 148 4.48 9.93 -7.92
C VAL A 148 5.87 10.45 -7.56
N VAL A 149 6.68 10.75 -8.57
CA VAL A 149 7.97 11.43 -8.37
C VAL A 149 7.72 12.92 -8.21
N ARG A 150 8.25 13.52 -7.15
CA ARG A 150 8.18 14.97 -6.91
C ARG A 150 9.57 15.59 -7.01
N PRO A 151 9.67 16.85 -7.46
CA PRO A 151 10.94 17.58 -7.44
C PRO A 151 11.43 17.75 -6.00
N PHE A 152 12.75 17.86 -5.85
CA PHE A 152 13.37 18.28 -4.59
C PHE A 152 12.86 19.69 -4.25
N SER A 153 12.48 19.90 -2.99
CA SER A 153 12.17 21.22 -2.43
C SER A 153 13.04 21.42 -1.20
N GLU A 154 13.86 22.48 -1.22
CA GLU A 154 14.70 22.92 -0.09
C GLU A 154 13.87 23.34 1.14
#